data_AF-D2MQN0-F1
#
_entry.id   AF-D2MQN0-F1
#
_cell.length_a   1.000
_cell.length_b   1.000
_cell.length_c   1.000
_cell.angle_alpha   90.00
_cell.angle_beta   90.00
_cell.angle_gamma   90.00
#
_symmetry.space_group_name_H-M   'P 1'
#
loop_
_entity.id
_entity.type
_entity.pdbx_description
1 polymer ?
#
loop_
_entity_poly.entity_id
_entity_poly.type
_entity_poly.pdbx_seq_one_letter_code
_entity_poly.pdbx_strand_id
1 'polypeptide(L)'
;MSKSYFKYLYQSKKILWNFLTLVFFAISFTPVLSDMEDGVLRLKTIVTVALSLSLILCFVLPAILFSVYQRRRSSDQYFALPLNRRTILVSTIGFAWFFVLMNWLGVTVLAHILMNAGFLQKWPLLILYMALAIGVLLLVNSLVFLVANNVFDGIIMTIAYFFIFFIVLFLEKSFTSSIIAGQGDWGVGWLGEVYLLFSPVMMIINDYLRVFMTMGSIYDFYPAWFTISLLVMYGLVALIGLRRYFICRSSENAELVSNDPMAYPLIIHVYLGGLMFALAFQYWKMERFLIVLSLLLLLLAYVIAMFVYRRKIALSRNNVIVFVLTMAIGFGFAFMGMHTKGFGLANQYQLKVGETLIYEINNDDYRTRNIHIRIPTHEFSKYQEVIDMMEKYRKEEINQYYQLNSDKKVYGYLRVRNDTKTDKFANLYRYAMHRTLNEKEIEILKKYPSIVEFEK
;
A
#
# COMPACT_ATOMS: atom_id res chain seq x y z
N MET A 1 -30.78 6.55 15.78
CA MET A 1 -30.68 5.09 15.53
C MET A 1 -31.96 4.44 16.03
N SER A 2 -32.61 3.56 15.27
CA SER A 2 -33.87 2.92 15.72
C SER A 2 -33.58 1.66 16.52
N LYS A 3 -33.95 1.64 17.81
CA LYS A 3 -33.75 0.46 18.69
C LYS A 3 -34.44 -0.79 18.13
N SER A 4 -35.66 -0.64 17.63
CA SER A 4 -36.43 -1.74 17.05
C SER A 4 -35.77 -2.32 15.79
N TYR A 5 -35.24 -1.46 14.92
CA TYR A 5 -34.55 -1.91 13.70
C TYR A 5 -33.20 -2.57 14.01
N PHE A 6 -32.46 -2.06 15.01
CA PHE A 6 -31.22 -2.70 15.46
C PHE A 6 -31.47 -4.12 16.01
N LYS A 7 -32.51 -4.28 16.84
CA LYS A 7 -32.94 -5.59 17.34
C LYS A 7 -33.34 -6.53 16.20
N TYR A 8 -34.05 -6.00 15.20
CA TYR A 8 -34.40 -6.74 13.99
C TYR A 8 -33.16 -7.24 13.22
N LEU A 9 -32.14 -6.39 13.01
CA LEU A 9 -30.92 -6.79 12.31
C LEU A 9 -30.23 -7.99 12.98
N TYR A 10 -30.15 -7.99 14.31
CA TYR A 10 -29.62 -9.13 15.05
C TYR A 10 -30.52 -10.37 14.94
N GLN A 11 -31.83 -10.23 15.17
CA GLN A 11 -32.76 -11.35 15.16
C GLN A 11 -32.91 -12.01 13.79
N SER A 12 -32.84 -11.22 12.71
CA SER A 12 -33.02 -11.70 11.33
C SER A 12 -31.99 -12.74 10.89
N LYS A 13 -30.76 -12.68 11.43
CA LYS A 13 -29.65 -13.56 11.08
C LYS A 13 -28.88 -14.04 12.33
N LYS A 14 -29.58 -14.30 13.43
CA LYS A 14 -28.98 -14.65 14.74
C LYS A 14 -27.94 -15.77 14.66
N ILE A 15 -28.25 -16.85 13.93
CA ILE A 15 -27.35 -18.00 13.76
C ILE A 15 -26.05 -17.58 13.08
N LEU A 16 -26.14 -16.77 12.02
CA LEU A 16 -24.97 -16.26 11.31
C LEU A 16 -24.09 -15.38 12.21
N TRP A 17 -24.68 -14.48 12.99
CA TRP A 17 -23.92 -13.60 13.89
C TRP A 17 -23.17 -14.40 14.95
N ASN A 18 -23.81 -15.39 15.56
CA ASN A 18 -23.17 -16.26 16.55
C ASN A 18 -22.06 -17.11 15.91
N PHE A 19 -22.30 -17.66 14.72
CA PHE A 19 -21.30 -18.42 13.98
C PHE A 19 -20.07 -17.57 13.65
N LEU A 20 -20.27 -16.35 13.14
CA LEU A 20 -19.17 -15.43 12.83
C LEU A 20 -18.38 -15.05 14.08
N THR A 21 -19.04 -14.77 15.20
CA THR A 21 -18.38 -14.52 16.50
C THR A 21 -17.54 -15.72 16.94
N LEU A 22 -18.09 -16.93 16.88
CA LEU A 22 -17.37 -18.15 17.28
C LEU A 22 -16.13 -18.39 16.42
N VAL A 23 -16.25 -18.27 15.10
CA VAL A 23 -15.13 -18.41 14.16
C VAL A 23 -14.09 -17.30 14.39
N PHE A 24 -14.52 -16.07 14.64
CA PHE A 24 -13.63 -14.95 14.93
C PHE A 24 -12.75 -15.24 16.15
N PHE A 25 -13.36 -15.69 17.26
CA PHE A 25 -12.63 -16.07 18.47
C PHE A 25 -11.72 -17.27 18.22
N ALA A 26 -12.23 -18.34 17.59
CA ALA A 26 -11.47 -19.55 17.33
C ALA A 26 -10.19 -19.27 16.53
N ILE A 27 -10.29 -18.50 15.44
CA ILE A 27 -9.13 -18.17 14.61
C ILE A 27 -8.17 -17.24 15.36
N SER A 28 -8.68 -16.25 16.09
CA SER A 28 -7.83 -15.30 16.83
C SER A 28 -6.97 -15.97 17.89
N PHE A 29 -7.48 -17.03 18.52
CA PHE A 29 -6.76 -17.77 19.57
C PHE A 29 -5.91 -18.93 19.06
N THR A 30 -5.83 -19.16 17.74
CA THR A 30 -4.91 -20.18 17.17
C THR A 30 -3.45 -20.04 17.63
N PRO A 31 -2.87 -18.83 17.86
CA PRO A 31 -1.50 -18.71 18.36
C PRO A 31 -1.28 -19.26 19.78
N VAL A 32 -2.35 -19.53 20.55
CA VAL A 32 -2.22 -20.22 21.85
C VAL A 32 -1.69 -21.64 21.67
N LEU A 33 -1.98 -22.27 20.53
CA LEU A 33 -1.50 -23.60 20.19
C LEU A 33 -0.05 -23.62 19.68
N SER A 34 0.59 -22.45 19.53
CA SER A 34 1.97 -22.36 19.09
C SER A 34 2.95 -22.44 20.25
N ASP A 35 4.11 -23.05 20.01
CA ASP A 35 5.23 -23.24 20.96
C ASP A 35 5.95 -21.93 21.34
N MET A 36 5.28 -20.78 21.26
CA MET A 36 5.83 -19.48 21.67
C MET A 36 6.02 -19.43 23.19
N GLU A 37 7.26 -19.40 23.66
CA GLU A 37 7.57 -19.32 25.10
C GLU A 37 7.21 -17.96 25.72
N ASP A 38 7.23 -16.88 24.94
CA ASP A 38 6.94 -15.52 25.43
C ASP A 38 5.43 -15.17 25.34
N GLY A 39 4.80 -15.00 26.50
CA GLY A 39 3.40 -14.58 26.63
C GLY A 39 3.09 -13.22 25.99
N VAL A 40 4.06 -12.30 25.95
CA VAL A 40 3.91 -10.99 25.30
C VAL A 40 3.89 -11.14 23.79
N LEU A 41 4.80 -11.92 23.22
CA LEU A 41 4.81 -12.22 21.78
C LEU A 41 3.53 -12.95 21.34
N ARG A 42 3.06 -13.90 22.15
CA ARG A 42 1.80 -14.62 21.91
C ARG A 42 0.59 -13.66 21.94
N LEU A 43 0.50 -12.79 22.95
CA LEU A 43 -0.53 -11.74 23.00
C LEU A 43 -0.48 -10.87 21.74
N LYS A 44 0.72 -10.44 21.33
CA LYS A 44 0.87 -9.59 20.16
C LYS A 44 0.34 -10.26 18.89
N THR A 45 0.59 -11.55 18.75
CA THR A 45 0.14 -12.34 17.61
C THR A 45 -1.39 -12.50 17.61
N ILE A 46 -1.99 -12.89 18.74
CA ILE A 46 -3.46 -13.01 18.89
C ILE A 46 -4.17 -11.72 18.49
N VAL A 47 -3.68 -10.60 19.02
CA VAL A 47 -4.26 -9.27 18.81
C VAL A 47 -4.11 -8.82 17.34
N THR A 48 -3.01 -9.17 16.68
CA THR A 48 -2.77 -8.92 15.25
C THR A 48 -3.69 -9.77 14.35
N VAL A 49 -3.93 -11.04 14.72
CA VAL A 49 -4.92 -11.89 14.01
C VAL A 49 -6.33 -11.30 14.17
N ALA A 50 -6.70 -10.85 15.37
CA ALA A 50 -7.99 -10.21 15.63
C ALA A 50 -8.17 -8.92 14.82
N LEU A 51 -7.12 -8.10 14.66
CA LEU A 51 -7.14 -6.95 13.75
C LEU A 51 -7.42 -7.41 12.32
N SER A 52 -6.69 -8.40 11.82
CA SER A 52 -6.83 -8.90 10.44
C SER A 52 -8.25 -9.39 10.15
N LEU A 53 -8.84 -10.15 11.08
CA LEU A 53 -10.23 -10.59 10.98
C LEU A 53 -11.22 -9.41 11.04
N SER A 54 -10.94 -8.39 11.84
CA SER A 54 -11.77 -7.18 11.92
C SER A 54 -11.79 -6.42 10.59
N LEU A 55 -10.62 -6.31 9.94
CA LEU A 55 -10.51 -5.73 8.60
C LEU A 55 -11.33 -6.53 7.60
N ILE A 56 -11.20 -7.87 7.59
CA ILE A 56 -11.99 -8.75 6.71
C ILE A 56 -13.50 -8.56 6.94
N LEU A 57 -13.96 -8.53 8.19
CA LEU A 57 -15.36 -8.28 8.49
C LEU A 57 -15.85 -6.91 7.99
N CYS A 58 -14.99 -5.88 7.99
CA CYS A 58 -15.34 -4.58 7.43
C CYS A 58 -15.57 -4.61 5.90
N PHE A 59 -15.05 -5.61 5.18
CA PHE A 59 -15.35 -5.84 3.76
C PHE A 59 -16.59 -6.71 3.56
N VAL A 60 -16.74 -7.75 4.39
CA VAL A 60 -17.81 -8.76 4.26
C VAL A 60 -19.16 -8.23 4.74
N LEU A 61 -19.21 -7.51 5.86
CA LEU A 61 -20.46 -7.06 6.48
C LEU A 61 -21.27 -6.09 5.60
N PRO A 62 -20.67 -5.09 4.93
CA PRO A 62 -21.42 -4.26 3.99
C PRO A 62 -22.14 -5.09 2.92
N ALA A 63 -21.49 -6.12 2.36
CA ALA A 63 -22.13 -6.99 1.38
C ALA A 63 -23.31 -7.79 1.99
N ILE A 64 -23.13 -8.37 3.18
CA ILE A 64 -24.19 -9.15 3.86
C ILE A 64 -25.39 -8.27 4.23
N LEU A 65 -25.14 -7.04 4.67
CA LEU A 65 -26.16 -6.15 5.21
C LEU A 65 -26.85 -5.32 4.11
N PHE A 66 -26.14 -4.91 3.07
CA PHE A 66 -26.69 -4.08 2.00
C PHE A 66 -27.14 -4.85 0.75
N SER A 67 -26.80 -6.15 0.62
CA SER A 67 -27.25 -6.99 -0.52
C SER A 67 -28.76 -6.98 -0.74
N VAL A 68 -29.55 -6.78 0.32
CA VAL A 68 -31.01 -6.68 0.27
C VAL A 68 -31.48 -5.53 -0.62
N TYR A 69 -30.75 -4.41 -0.66
CA TYR A 69 -31.13 -3.22 -1.44
C TYR A 69 -30.72 -3.30 -2.92
N GLN A 70 -29.93 -4.31 -3.29
CA GLN A 70 -29.47 -4.55 -4.66
C GLN A 70 -30.26 -5.67 -5.37
N ARG A 71 -31.12 -6.39 -4.65
CA ARG A 71 -32.05 -7.39 -5.21
C ARG A 71 -33.41 -6.75 -5.42
N ARG A 72 -34.00 -6.87 -6.62
CA ARG A 72 -35.19 -6.10 -7.02
C ARG A 72 -36.38 -6.33 -6.09
N ARG A 73 -36.77 -7.61 -5.91
CA ARG A 73 -37.90 -8.01 -5.05
C ARG A 73 -37.76 -7.55 -3.61
N SER A 74 -36.54 -7.59 -3.07
CA SER A 74 -36.26 -7.16 -1.70
C SER A 74 -36.21 -5.63 -1.59
N SER A 75 -35.62 -4.95 -2.58
CA SER A 75 -35.50 -3.49 -2.60
C SER A 75 -36.87 -2.81 -2.57
N ASP A 76 -37.82 -3.26 -3.40
CA ASP A 76 -39.17 -2.70 -3.45
C ASP A 76 -39.92 -2.90 -2.12
N GLN A 77 -39.82 -4.08 -1.52
CA GLN A 77 -40.43 -4.36 -0.22
C GLN A 77 -39.86 -3.47 0.90
N TYR A 78 -38.54 -3.27 0.92
CA TYR A 78 -37.88 -2.49 1.96
C TYR A 78 -38.09 -0.98 1.79
N PHE A 79 -38.12 -0.48 0.55
CA PHE A 79 -38.40 0.93 0.29
C PHE A 79 -39.88 1.29 0.46
N ALA A 80 -40.79 0.32 0.44
CA ALA A 80 -42.20 0.51 0.79
C ALA A 80 -42.44 0.62 2.31
N LEU A 81 -41.47 0.24 3.16
CA LEU A 81 -41.61 0.38 4.61
C LEU A 81 -41.60 1.87 5.01
N PRO A 82 -42.41 2.29 6.00
CA PRO A 82 -42.46 3.67 6.50
C PRO A 82 -41.25 4.00 7.40
N LEU A 83 -40.04 3.68 6.93
CA LEU A 83 -38.79 3.89 7.64
C LEU A 83 -37.94 4.91 6.88
N ASN A 84 -37.44 5.91 7.59
CA ASN A 84 -36.51 6.88 7.01
C ASN A 84 -35.20 6.18 6.60
N ARG A 85 -34.81 6.32 5.33
CA ARG A 85 -33.57 5.77 4.76
C ARG A 85 -32.32 6.17 5.55
N ARG A 86 -32.28 7.39 6.10
CA ARG A 86 -31.17 7.84 6.95
C ARG A 86 -31.09 7.01 8.24
N THR A 87 -32.22 6.69 8.84
CA THR A 87 -32.30 5.87 10.05
C THR A 87 -31.88 4.43 9.76
N ILE A 88 -32.26 3.88 8.60
CA ILE A 88 -31.83 2.56 8.14
C ILE A 88 -30.31 2.53 8.00
N LEU A 89 -29.73 3.46 7.22
CA LEU A 89 -28.29 3.52 6.96
C LEU A 89 -27.47 3.58 8.26
N VAL A 90 -27.81 4.51 9.14
CA VAL A 90 -27.10 4.70 10.42
C VAL A 90 -27.24 3.47 11.32
N SER A 91 -28.42 2.84 11.34
CA SER A 91 -28.63 1.67 12.19
C SER A 91 -27.90 0.43 11.65
N THR A 92 -27.83 0.27 10.32
CA THR A 92 -27.10 -0.83 9.67
C THR A 92 -25.59 -0.70 9.86
N ILE A 93 -25.02 0.49 9.59
CA ILE A 93 -23.58 0.74 9.81
C ILE A 93 -23.26 0.68 11.30
N GLY A 94 -24.12 1.24 12.17
CA GLY A 94 -23.94 1.17 13.62
C GLY A 94 -23.98 -0.27 14.15
N PHE A 95 -24.82 -1.13 13.58
CA PHE A 95 -24.83 -2.57 13.89
C PHE A 95 -23.53 -3.25 13.47
N ALA A 96 -23.08 -3.04 12.22
CA ALA A 96 -21.83 -3.60 11.75
C ALA A 96 -20.63 -3.13 12.60
N TRP A 97 -20.59 -1.84 12.90
CA TRP A 97 -19.55 -1.22 13.73
C TRP A 97 -19.51 -1.83 15.12
N PHE A 98 -20.66 -1.93 15.78
CA PHE A 98 -20.77 -2.54 17.10
C PHE A 98 -20.35 -4.01 17.06
N PHE A 99 -20.80 -4.77 16.06
CA PHE A 99 -20.48 -6.19 15.93
C PHE A 99 -18.97 -6.44 15.77
N VAL A 100 -18.29 -5.70 14.88
CA VAL A 100 -16.84 -5.85 14.68
C VAL A 100 -16.07 -5.39 15.92
N LEU A 101 -16.40 -4.21 16.46
CA LEU A 101 -15.71 -3.65 17.61
C LEU A 101 -15.83 -4.54 18.84
N MET A 102 -17.02 -5.10 19.12
CA MET A 102 -17.20 -5.99 20.27
C MET A 102 -16.46 -7.32 20.12
N ASN A 103 -16.38 -7.88 18.90
CA ASN A 103 -15.59 -9.08 18.65
C ASN A 103 -14.09 -8.84 18.87
N TRP A 104 -13.57 -7.75 18.31
CA TRP A 104 -12.18 -7.34 18.53
C TRP A 104 -11.90 -7.09 20.02
N LEU A 105 -12.72 -6.28 20.69
CA LEU A 105 -12.59 -6.00 22.12
C LEU A 105 -12.65 -7.26 22.97
N GLY A 106 -13.62 -8.15 22.72
CA GLY A 106 -13.77 -9.39 23.47
C GLY A 106 -12.55 -10.29 23.37
N VAL A 107 -11.98 -10.45 22.16
CA VAL A 107 -10.74 -11.21 21.97
C VAL A 107 -9.56 -10.53 22.65
N THR A 108 -9.35 -9.23 22.44
CA THR A 108 -8.21 -8.51 23.03
C THR A 108 -8.23 -8.54 24.55
N VAL A 109 -9.38 -8.27 25.19
CA VAL A 109 -9.55 -8.32 26.65
C VAL A 109 -9.28 -9.72 27.19
N LEU A 110 -9.87 -10.74 26.56
CA LEU A 110 -9.69 -12.12 26.99
C LEU A 110 -8.23 -12.57 26.83
N ALA A 111 -7.59 -12.23 25.72
CA ALA A 111 -6.18 -12.53 25.48
C ALA A 111 -5.28 -11.83 26.52
N HIS A 112 -5.59 -10.58 26.87
CA HIS A 112 -4.86 -9.83 27.89
C HIS A 112 -4.92 -10.50 29.26
N ILE A 113 -6.11 -10.95 29.66
CA ILE A 113 -6.34 -11.69 30.92
C ILE A 113 -5.59 -13.03 30.91
N LEU A 114 -5.73 -13.81 29.83
CA LEU A 114 -5.14 -15.15 29.74
C LEU A 114 -3.61 -15.15 29.67
N MET A 115 -3.01 -14.14 29.05
CA MET A 115 -1.55 -14.03 28.91
C MET A 115 -0.88 -13.33 30.10
N ASN A 116 -1.65 -12.91 31.13
CA ASN A 116 -1.17 -12.17 32.29
C ASN A 116 -0.30 -10.96 31.92
N ALA A 117 -0.67 -10.26 30.85
CA ALA A 117 0.04 -9.06 30.45
C ALA A 117 -0.31 -7.93 31.42
N GLY A 118 0.70 -7.17 31.87
CA GLY A 118 0.51 -6.08 32.84
C GLY A 118 -0.46 -4.98 32.38
N PHE A 119 -0.71 -3.99 33.24
CA PHE A 119 -1.62 -2.89 32.93
C PHE A 119 -1.12 -2.05 31.75
N LEU A 120 -1.85 -2.06 30.64
CA LEU A 120 -1.50 -1.33 29.44
C LEU A 120 -2.16 0.06 29.46
N GLN A 121 -1.42 1.06 29.96
CA GLN A 121 -1.88 2.46 30.09
C GLN A 121 -2.49 3.06 28.81
N LYS A 122 -2.11 2.56 27.62
CA LYS A 122 -2.56 3.07 26.30
C LYS A 122 -3.87 2.44 25.78
N TRP A 123 -4.55 1.58 26.56
CA TRP A 123 -5.77 0.89 26.11
C TRP A 123 -6.92 1.80 25.68
N PRO A 124 -7.33 2.81 26.46
CA PRO A 124 -8.46 3.66 26.07
C PRO A 124 -8.26 4.30 24.71
N LEU A 125 -7.02 4.70 24.41
CA LEU A 125 -6.64 5.26 23.14
C LEU A 125 -6.69 4.21 22.01
N LEU A 126 -6.17 3.01 22.24
CA LEU A 126 -6.25 1.92 21.24
C LEU A 126 -7.71 1.59 20.89
N ILE A 127 -8.59 1.56 21.90
CA ILE A 127 -10.03 1.33 21.71
C ILE A 127 -10.65 2.46 20.90
N LEU A 128 -10.35 3.72 21.23
CA LEU A 128 -10.86 4.88 20.50
C LEU A 128 -10.38 4.88 19.04
N TYR A 129 -9.11 4.57 18.82
CA TYR A 129 -8.52 4.44 17.50
C TYR A 129 -9.20 3.33 16.69
N MET A 130 -9.37 2.14 17.26
CA MET A 130 -10.03 1.02 16.59
C MET A 130 -11.50 1.30 16.30
N ALA A 131 -12.20 1.97 17.22
CA ALA A 131 -13.56 2.45 16.99
C ALA A 131 -13.65 3.38 15.77
N LEU A 132 -12.73 4.35 15.65
CA LEU A 132 -12.64 5.23 14.49
C LEU A 132 -12.32 4.44 13.21
N ALA A 133 -11.28 3.61 13.24
CA ALA A 133 -10.79 2.82 12.12
C ALA A 133 -11.87 1.90 11.52
N ILE A 134 -12.54 1.12 12.37
CA ILE A 134 -13.65 0.25 11.96
C ILE A 134 -14.80 1.07 11.39
N GLY A 135 -15.13 2.21 12.02
CA GLY A 135 -16.20 3.09 11.55
C GLY A 135 -15.93 3.62 10.14
N VAL A 136 -14.72 4.13 9.89
CA VAL A 136 -14.31 4.63 8.58
C VAL A 136 -14.30 3.53 7.53
N LEU A 137 -13.70 2.37 7.82
CA LEU A 137 -13.66 1.26 6.85
C LEU A 137 -15.06 0.77 6.48
N LEU A 138 -15.97 0.63 7.45
CA LEU A 138 -17.34 0.25 7.18
C LEU A 138 -18.05 1.29 6.30
N LEU A 139 -17.84 2.58 6.53
CA LEU A 139 -18.40 3.64 5.69
C LEU A 139 -17.87 3.54 4.25
N VAL A 140 -16.55 3.45 4.08
CA VAL A 140 -15.89 3.38 2.76
C VAL A 140 -16.34 2.12 2.00
N ASN A 141 -16.27 0.95 2.64
CA ASN A 141 -16.65 -0.30 1.99
C ASN A 141 -18.15 -0.38 1.69
N SER A 142 -19.00 0.23 2.54
CA SER A 142 -20.43 0.35 2.24
C SER A 142 -20.68 1.26 1.05
N LEU A 143 -19.97 2.39 0.94
CA LEU A 143 -20.06 3.27 -0.23
C LEU A 143 -19.69 2.50 -1.49
N VAL A 144 -18.50 1.89 -1.52
CA VAL A 144 -18.00 1.17 -2.69
C VAL A 144 -18.95 0.05 -3.11
N PHE A 145 -19.45 -0.73 -2.15
CA PHE A 145 -20.41 -1.80 -2.44
C PHE A 145 -21.70 -1.23 -3.06
N LEU A 146 -22.20 -0.09 -2.56
CA LEU A 146 -23.46 0.53 -2.97
C LEU A 146 -23.38 1.36 -4.26
N VAL A 147 -22.18 1.67 -4.76
CA VAL A 147 -21.99 2.23 -6.11
C VAL A 147 -22.53 1.28 -7.17
N ALA A 148 -22.53 -0.03 -6.89
CA ALA A 148 -23.08 -1.04 -7.78
C ALA A 148 -24.62 -1.17 -7.67
N ASN A 149 -25.20 -1.64 -8.76
CA ASN A 149 -26.64 -1.89 -8.89
C ASN A 149 -27.04 -3.32 -8.54
N ASN A 150 -26.11 -4.26 -8.57
CA ASN A 150 -26.30 -5.68 -8.24
C ASN A 150 -25.28 -6.16 -7.20
N VAL A 151 -25.60 -7.23 -6.47
CA VAL A 151 -24.74 -7.86 -5.44
C VAL A 151 -23.42 -8.35 -6.02
N PHE A 152 -23.44 -9.02 -7.17
CA PHE A 152 -22.23 -9.53 -7.80
C PHE A 152 -21.28 -8.39 -8.19
N ASP A 153 -21.82 -7.38 -8.89
CA ASP A 153 -21.07 -6.16 -9.24
C ASP A 153 -20.55 -5.46 -7.98
N GLY A 154 -21.34 -5.37 -6.90
CA GLY A 154 -20.93 -4.77 -5.63
C GLY A 154 -19.74 -5.47 -5.00
N ILE A 155 -19.71 -6.81 -5.04
CA ILE A 155 -18.55 -7.60 -4.56
C ILE A 155 -17.33 -7.31 -5.45
N ILE A 156 -17.48 -7.32 -6.78
CA ILE A 156 -16.40 -7.01 -7.71
C ILE A 156 -15.84 -5.60 -7.48
N MET A 157 -16.72 -4.60 -7.31
CA MET A 157 -16.33 -3.21 -7.04
C MET A 157 -15.53 -3.13 -5.74
N THR A 158 -16.02 -3.75 -4.66
CA THR A 158 -15.31 -3.76 -3.37
C THR A 158 -13.91 -4.35 -3.48
N ILE A 159 -13.76 -5.47 -4.19
CA ILE A 159 -12.45 -6.11 -4.43
C ILE A 159 -11.56 -5.19 -5.29
N ALA A 160 -12.08 -4.66 -6.39
CA ALA A 160 -11.31 -3.82 -7.30
C ALA A 160 -10.85 -2.51 -6.63
N TYR A 161 -11.70 -1.82 -5.87
CA TYR A 161 -11.30 -0.62 -5.13
C TYR A 161 -10.24 -0.90 -4.07
N PHE A 162 -10.29 -2.06 -3.40
CA PHE A 162 -9.23 -2.47 -2.49
C PHE A 162 -7.88 -2.63 -3.21
N PHE A 163 -7.90 -3.21 -4.41
CA PHE A 163 -6.69 -3.43 -5.20
C PHE A 163 -6.16 -2.19 -5.95
N ILE A 164 -6.93 -1.09 -6.05
CA ILE A 164 -6.42 0.19 -6.59
C ILE A 164 -5.18 0.67 -5.84
N PHE A 165 -5.12 0.47 -4.52
CA PHE A 165 -3.97 0.90 -3.74
C PHE A 165 -2.70 0.09 -4.04
N PHE A 166 -2.84 -1.18 -4.42
CA PHE A 166 -1.71 -1.99 -4.87
C PHE A 166 -1.14 -1.50 -6.20
N ILE A 167 -1.97 -0.90 -7.07
CA ILE A 167 -1.48 -0.26 -8.30
C ILE A 167 -0.57 0.92 -7.96
N VAL A 168 -0.93 1.74 -6.97
CA VAL A 168 -0.09 2.88 -6.54
C VAL A 168 1.27 2.38 -6.05
N LEU A 169 1.29 1.36 -5.18
CA LEU A 169 2.53 0.72 -4.72
C LEU A 169 3.35 0.18 -5.91
N PHE A 170 2.70 -0.52 -6.83
CA PHE A 170 3.36 -1.10 -8.00
C PHE A 170 3.93 -0.04 -8.95
N LEU A 171 3.21 1.06 -9.16
CA LEU A 171 3.65 2.21 -9.94
C LEU A 171 4.87 2.88 -9.31
N GLU A 172 4.81 3.14 -8.01
CA GLU A 172 5.88 3.76 -7.25
C GLU A 172 7.16 2.90 -7.31
N LYS A 173 7.03 1.59 -7.10
CA LYS A 173 8.15 0.64 -7.24
C LYS A 173 8.66 0.56 -8.67
N SER A 174 7.78 0.55 -9.67
CA SER A 174 8.18 0.51 -11.09
C SER A 174 8.92 1.78 -11.50
N PHE A 175 8.44 2.94 -11.05
CA PHE A 175 9.06 4.25 -11.30
C PHE A 175 10.42 4.37 -10.62
N THR A 176 10.49 4.13 -9.31
CA THR A 176 11.73 4.22 -8.53
C THR A 176 12.77 3.23 -9.03
N SER A 177 12.37 2.02 -9.43
CA SER A 177 13.30 1.05 -9.98
C SER A 177 13.74 1.39 -11.41
N SER A 178 12.86 1.85 -12.28
CA SER A 178 13.16 1.86 -13.72
C SER A 178 13.45 3.24 -14.29
N ILE A 179 13.11 4.30 -13.57
CA ILE A 179 13.33 5.68 -13.99
C ILE A 179 14.35 6.40 -13.10
N ILE A 180 14.53 6.00 -11.84
CA ILE A 180 15.48 6.62 -10.91
C ILE A 180 16.74 5.75 -10.79
N ALA A 181 17.92 6.33 -11.04
CA ALA A 181 19.20 5.68 -10.75
C ALA A 181 19.40 5.52 -9.24
N GLY A 182 20.26 4.60 -8.77
CA GLY A 182 20.58 4.53 -7.34
C GLY A 182 19.48 3.92 -6.46
N GLN A 183 19.04 2.70 -6.78
CA GLN A 183 17.97 2.02 -6.05
C GLN A 183 18.45 1.55 -4.66
N GLY A 184 17.84 2.00 -3.57
CA GLY A 184 17.83 1.19 -2.35
C GLY A 184 16.88 0.02 -2.53
N ASP A 185 17.16 -1.15 -1.95
CA ASP A 185 16.21 -2.28 -1.92
C ASP A 185 14.83 -1.88 -1.32
N TRP A 186 14.75 -0.70 -0.68
CA TRP A 186 13.57 -0.12 -0.05
C TRP A 186 13.44 1.39 -0.35
N GLY A 187 13.43 1.75 -1.64
CA GLY A 187 12.97 3.08 -2.09
C GLY A 187 13.87 4.26 -1.69
N VAL A 188 13.66 5.38 -2.36
CA VAL A 188 14.05 6.68 -1.82
C VAL A 188 13.19 6.85 -0.56
N GLY A 189 13.76 6.88 0.65
CA GLY A 189 13.08 6.60 1.93
C GLY A 189 11.78 7.34 2.27
N TRP A 190 11.35 8.34 1.49
CA TRP A 190 10.05 8.99 1.60
C TRP A 190 9.01 8.52 0.56
N LEU A 191 9.45 8.03 -0.61
CA LEU A 191 8.57 7.49 -1.64
C LEU A 191 7.99 6.14 -1.20
N GLY A 192 8.82 5.29 -0.57
CA GLY A 192 8.48 3.93 -0.11
C GLY A 192 7.31 3.82 0.87
N GLU A 193 6.76 4.94 1.34
CA GLU A 193 5.61 5.01 2.25
C GLU A 193 4.40 5.73 1.63
N VAL A 194 4.49 6.20 0.39
CA VAL A 194 3.42 6.96 -0.27
C VAL A 194 2.15 6.12 -0.37
N TYR A 195 2.28 4.80 -0.64
CA TYR A 195 1.13 3.89 -0.67
C TYR A 195 0.38 3.82 0.68
N LEU A 196 1.05 4.03 1.81
CA LEU A 196 0.42 4.08 3.14
C LEU A 196 -0.59 5.24 3.21
N LEU A 197 -0.33 6.34 2.49
CA LEU A 197 -1.16 7.54 2.48
C LEU A 197 -2.40 7.42 1.59
N PHE A 198 -2.44 6.41 0.72
CA PHE A 198 -3.58 6.19 -0.16
C PHE A 198 -4.54 5.14 0.39
N SER A 199 -4.10 4.12 1.12
CA SER A 199 -4.97 3.04 1.59
C SER A 199 -5.44 3.21 3.04
N PRO A 200 -6.75 3.36 3.33
CA PRO A 200 -7.28 3.34 4.69
C PRO A 200 -6.89 2.08 5.46
N VAL A 201 -6.80 0.93 4.78
CA VAL A 201 -6.40 -0.34 5.40
C VAL A 201 -4.94 -0.29 5.84
N MET A 202 -4.03 0.22 4.99
CA MET A 202 -2.62 0.31 5.34
C MET A 202 -2.35 1.36 6.42
N MET A 203 -3.05 2.50 6.40
CA MET A 203 -3.03 3.46 7.51
C MET A 203 -3.41 2.76 8.82
N ILE A 204 -4.48 1.97 8.79
CA ILE A 204 -4.98 1.28 9.97
C ILE A 204 -3.95 0.30 10.51
N ILE A 205 -3.38 -0.54 9.65
CA ILE A 205 -2.35 -1.50 10.05
C ILE A 205 -1.12 -0.77 10.59
N ASN A 206 -0.57 0.22 9.88
CA ASN A 206 0.62 0.94 10.29
C ASN A 206 0.44 1.61 11.66
N ASP A 207 -0.63 2.38 11.84
CA ASP A 207 -0.85 3.11 13.09
C ASP A 207 -1.22 2.16 14.23
N TYR A 208 -1.95 1.08 13.95
CA TYR A 208 -2.22 0.05 14.95
C TYR A 208 -0.94 -0.62 15.44
N LEU A 209 -0.07 -1.05 14.52
CA LEU A 209 1.20 -1.66 14.86
C LEU A 209 2.10 -0.67 15.60
N ARG A 210 2.14 0.61 15.22
CA ARG A 210 2.86 1.65 15.98
C ARG A 210 2.31 1.78 17.40
N VAL A 211 1.00 1.93 17.58
CA VAL A 211 0.38 2.09 18.91
C VAL A 211 0.60 0.85 19.78
N PHE A 212 0.47 -0.34 19.20
CA PHE A 212 0.48 -1.60 19.93
C PHE A 212 1.90 -2.15 20.16
N MET A 213 2.83 -1.98 19.22
CA MET A 213 4.23 -2.42 19.40
C MET A 213 5.04 -1.48 20.30
N THR A 214 4.70 -0.18 20.37
CA THR A 214 5.37 0.80 21.26
C THR A 214 4.76 0.87 22.67
N MET A 215 3.89 -0.08 23.05
CA MET A 215 3.24 -0.07 24.37
C MET A 215 4.21 -0.26 25.56
N GLY A 216 5.48 -0.61 25.32
CA GLY A 216 6.54 -0.68 26.35
C GLY A 216 7.31 0.64 26.58
N SER A 217 7.06 1.69 25.77
CA SER A 217 7.78 2.97 25.83
C SER A 217 6.76 4.11 25.93
N ILE A 218 6.88 4.93 26.97
CA ILE A 218 6.06 6.14 27.17
C ILE A 218 6.43 7.22 26.13
N TYR A 219 7.65 7.16 25.58
CA TYR A 219 8.23 8.20 24.72
C TYR A 219 7.98 8.00 23.21
N ASP A 220 7.51 6.83 22.76
CA ASP A 220 7.32 6.53 21.33
C ASP A 220 5.87 6.73 20.83
N PHE A 221 5.05 7.47 21.58
CA PHE A 221 3.71 7.81 21.13
C PHE A 221 3.70 9.08 20.27
N TYR A 222 3.90 8.92 18.97
CA TYR A 222 3.48 9.91 17.98
C TYR A 222 2.42 9.27 17.08
N PRO A 223 1.11 9.37 17.41
CA PRO A 223 0.09 9.06 16.44
C PRO A 223 0.39 9.95 15.24
N ALA A 224 0.48 9.37 14.06
CA ALA A 224 0.65 10.16 12.86
C ALA A 224 -0.66 10.94 12.66
N TRP A 225 -0.78 12.10 13.32
CA TRP A 225 -1.98 12.95 13.26
C TRP A 225 -2.39 13.21 11.81
N PHE A 226 -1.40 13.23 10.92
CA PHE A 226 -1.58 13.24 9.48
C PHE A 226 -2.37 12.02 8.95
N THR A 227 -1.97 10.78 9.24
CA THR A 227 -2.69 9.57 8.77
C THR A 227 -4.07 9.46 9.41
N ILE A 228 -4.23 9.83 10.69
CA ILE A 228 -5.54 9.88 11.35
C ILE A 228 -6.44 10.92 10.66
N SER A 229 -5.90 12.11 10.34
CA SER A 229 -6.65 13.16 9.63
C SER A 229 -7.08 12.68 8.23
N LEU A 230 -6.20 12.01 7.49
CA LEU A 230 -6.53 11.41 6.20
C LEU A 230 -7.62 10.33 6.34
N LEU A 231 -7.55 9.48 7.38
CA LEU A 231 -8.55 8.47 7.66
C LEU A 231 -9.93 9.11 7.94
N VAL A 232 -9.98 10.19 8.71
CA VAL A 232 -11.22 10.96 8.93
C VAL A 232 -11.74 11.55 7.61
N MET A 233 -10.87 12.08 6.75
CA MET A 233 -11.26 12.58 5.43
C MET A 233 -11.90 11.49 4.57
N TYR A 234 -11.36 10.27 4.57
CA TYR A 234 -11.98 9.11 3.92
C TYR A 234 -13.40 8.85 4.45
N GLY A 235 -13.59 8.91 5.77
CA GLY A 235 -14.89 8.78 6.40
C GLY A 235 -15.88 9.87 5.96
N LEU A 236 -15.44 11.13 5.88
CA LEU A 236 -16.27 12.25 5.43
C LEU A 236 -16.69 12.10 3.95
N VAL A 237 -15.75 11.75 3.08
CA VAL A 237 -16.04 11.46 1.66
C VAL A 237 -17.02 10.30 1.54
N ALA A 238 -16.84 9.24 2.33
CA ALA A 238 -17.75 8.11 2.36
C ALA A 238 -19.17 8.50 2.79
N LEU A 239 -19.32 9.36 3.80
CA LEU A 239 -20.63 9.87 4.23
C LEU A 239 -21.33 10.69 3.14
N ILE A 240 -20.60 11.54 2.44
CA ILE A 240 -21.13 12.32 1.31
C ILE A 240 -21.57 11.38 0.18
N GLY A 241 -20.75 10.38 -0.16
CA GLY A 241 -21.08 9.37 -1.15
C GLY A 241 -22.32 8.55 -0.78
N LEU A 242 -22.42 8.08 0.47
CA LEU A 242 -23.56 7.30 0.95
C LEU A 242 -24.88 8.08 0.88
N ARG A 243 -24.85 9.40 1.03
CA ARG A 243 -26.04 10.24 0.78
C ARG A 243 -26.53 10.06 -0.67
N ARG A 244 -25.64 10.11 -1.65
CA ARG A 244 -25.98 9.92 -3.07
C ARG A 244 -26.40 8.48 -3.36
N TYR A 245 -25.58 7.51 -2.98
CA TYR A 245 -25.72 6.11 -3.41
C TYR A 245 -26.69 5.26 -2.57
N PHE A 246 -27.10 5.74 -1.39
CA PHE A 246 -28.09 5.04 -0.55
C PHE A 246 -29.34 5.89 -0.29
N ILE A 247 -29.18 7.10 0.25
CA ILE A 247 -30.33 7.92 0.67
C ILE A 247 -31.17 8.35 -0.53
N CYS A 248 -30.52 8.81 -1.61
CA CYS A 248 -31.19 9.26 -2.84
C CYS A 248 -31.41 8.14 -3.88
N ARG A 249 -31.14 6.87 -3.54
CA ARG A 249 -31.21 5.75 -4.49
C ARG A 249 -32.65 5.43 -4.93
N SER A 250 -32.89 5.22 -6.21
CA SER A 250 -34.16 4.66 -6.71
C SER A 250 -34.19 3.14 -6.52
N SER A 251 -35.34 2.57 -6.16
CA SER A 251 -35.50 1.11 -6.07
C SER A 251 -35.38 0.43 -7.44
N GLU A 252 -35.77 1.13 -8.50
CA GLU A 252 -35.72 0.69 -9.90
C GLU A 252 -34.29 0.36 -10.38
N ASN A 253 -33.28 0.94 -9.73
CA ASN A 253 -31.89 0.71 -10.08
C ASN A 253 -31.37 -0.68 -9.64
N ALA A 254 -32.10 -1.41 -8.79
CA ALA A 254 -31.69 -2.74 -8.34
C ALA A 254 -31.65 -3.74 -9.52
N GLU A 255 -30.61 -4.58 -9.55
CA GLU A 255 -30.34 -5.58 -10.60
C GLU A 255 -30.06 -5.03 -12.02
N LEU A 256 -30.15 -3.72 -12.22
CA LEU A 256 -29.71 -3.08 -13.47
C LEU A 256 -28.19 -3.13 -13.64
N VAL A 257 -27.72 -2.84 -14.85
CA VAL A 257 -26.28 -2.72 -15.13
C VAL A 257 -25.68 -1.58 -14.31
N SER A 258 -24.55 -1.83 -13.66
CA SER A 258 -23.82 -0.83 -12.87
C SER A 258 -23.08 0.15 -13.80
N ASN A 259 -23.79 1.18 -14.26
CA ASN A 259 -23.29 2.17 -15.23
C ASN A 259 -22.88 3.51 -14.62
N ASP A 260 -22.95 3.66 -13.30
CA ASP A 260 -22.49 4.88 -12.62
C ASP A 260 -20.99 5.14 -12.93
N PRO A 261 -20.57 6.41 -13.12
CA PRO A 261 -19.18 6.73 -13.41
C PRO A 261 -18.18 6.15 -12.40
N MET A 262 -18.56 6.02 -11.12
CA MET A 262 -17.69 5.48 -10.06
C MET A 262 -17.62 3.94 -10.05
N ALA A 263 -18.41 3.25 -10.88
CA ALA A 263 -18.39 1.79 -10.98
C ALA A 263 -17.32 1.33 -11.99
N TYR A 264 -17.69 0.40 -12.89
CA TYR A 264 -16.82 -0.11 -13.95
C TYR A 264 -16.10 0.99 -14.76
N PRO A 265 -16.74 2.11 -15.17
CA PRO A 265 -16.05 3.13 -15.95
C PRO A 265 -14.79 3.63 -15.26
N LEU A 266 -14.85 4.11 -14.01
CA LEU A 266 -13.66 4.59 -13.32
C LEU A 266 -12.63 3.48 -13.11
N ILE A 267 -13.06 2.31 -12.61
CA ILE A 267 -12.15 1.21 -12.28
C ILE A 267 -11.36 0.77 -13.51
N ILE A 268 -12.03 0.51 -14.63
CA ILE A 268 -11.35 0.03 -15.84
C ILE A 268 -10.27 1.03 -16.30
N HIS A 269 -10.55 2.34 -16.25
CA HIS A 269 -9.59 3.36 -16.67
C HIS A 269 -8.44 3.55 -15.67
N VAL A 270 -8.71 3.48 -14.36
CA VAL A 270 -7.65 3.53 -13.34
C VAL A 270 -6.70 2.34 -13.49
N TYR A 271 -7.23 1.14 -13.70
CA TYR A 271 -6.41 -0.06 -13.91
C TYR A 271 -5.64 -0.01 -15.24
N LEU A 272 -6.29 0.42 -16.33
CA LEU A 272 -5.63 0.61 -17.61
C LEU A 272 -4.47 1.61 -17.46
N GLY A 273 -4.73 2.78 -16.88
CA GLY A 273 -3.73 3.81 -16.65
C GLY A 273 -2.57 3.29 -15.81
N GLY A 274 -2.84 2.70 -14.66
CA GLY A 274 -1.80 2.19 -13.77
C GLY A 274 -0.93 1.10 -14.41
N LEU A 275 -1.53 0.12 -15.09
CA LEU A 275 -0.76 -0.91 -15.76
C LEU A 275 0.03 -0.36 -16.96
N MET A 276 -0.56 0.58 -17.71
CA MET A 276 0.12 1.22 -18.84
C MET A 276 1.33 2.03 -18.39
N PHE A 277 1.21 2.81 -17.31
CA PHE A 277 2.33 3.57 -16.73
C PHE A 277 3.40 2.63 -16.19
N ALA A 278 3.02 1.55 -15.51
CA ALA A 278 3.99 0.58 -15.03
C ALA A 278 4.78 -0.07 -16.18
N LEU A 279 4.10 -0.45 -17.27
CA LEU A 279 4.77 -0.94 -18.49
C LEU A 279 5.68 0.12 -19.12
N ALA A 280 5.21 1.37 -19.20
CA ALA A 280 6.00 2.47 -19.74
C ALA A 280 7.29 2.71 -18.93
N PHE A 281 7.24 2.59 -17.60
CA PHE A 281 8.44 2.71 -16.75
C PHE A 281 9.45 1.61 -17.01
N GLN A 282 8.99 0.39 -17.27
CA GLN A 282 9.85 -0.76 -17.51
C GLN A 282 10.44 -0.82 -18.94
N TYR A 283 10.07 0.11 -19.83
CA TYR A 283 10.44 0.10 -21.25
C TYR A 283 11.95 -0.05 -21.50
N TRP A 284 12.80 0.58 -20.68
CA TRP A 284 14.26 0.54 -20.86
C TRP A 284 14.92 -0.74 -20.33
N LYS A 285 14.22 -1.51 -19.50
CA LYS A 285 14.76 -2.74 -18.88
C LYS A 285 14.24 -4.02 -19.52
N MET A 286 13.04 -3.97 -20.08
CA MET A 286 12.41 -5.12 -20.69
C MET A 286 12.81 -5.26 -22.16
N GLU A 287 12.90 -6.50 -22.62
CA GLU A 287 13.07 -6.79 -24.03
C GLU A 287 11.89 -6.24 -24.85
N ARG A 288 12.18 -5.72 -26.05
CA ARG A 288 11.18 -5.10 -26.93
C ARG A 288 10.01 -6.04 -27.24
N PHE A 289 10.28 -7.33 -27.42
CA PHE A 289 9.25 -8.35 -27.64
C PHE A 289 8.27 -8.45 -26.47
N LEU A 290 8.78 -8.50 -25.23
CA LEU A 290 7.96 -8.59 -24.02
C LEU A 290 7.07 -7.35 -23.82
N ILE A 291 7.56 -6.18 -24.19
CA ILE A 291 6.79 -4.92 -24.11
C ILE A 291 5.62 -4.97 -25.09
N VAL A 292 5.85 -5.34 -26.36
CA VAL A 292 4.79 -5.46 -27.37
C VAL A 292 3.76 -6.51 -26.96
N LEU A 293 4.21 -7.68 -26.51
CA LEU A 293 3.32 -8.72 -26.00
C LEU A 293 2.47 -8.23 -24.83
N SER A 294 3.07 -7.50 -23.88
CA SER A 294 2.35 -6.95 -22.72
C SER A 294 1.30 -5.91 -23.12
N LEU A 295 1.59 -5.06 -24.11
CA LEU A 295 0.63 -4.10 -24.65
C LEU A 295 -0.56 -4.79 -25.33
N LEU A 296 -0.31 -5.86 -26.08
CA LEU A 296 -1.38 -6.65 -26.71
C LEU A 296 -2.26 -7.36 -25.66
N LEU A 297 -1.64 -7.94 -24.62
CA LEU A 297 -2.37 -8.56 -23.51
C LEU A 297 -3.19 -7.51 -22.73
N LEU A 298 -2.63 -6.33 -22.49
CA LEU A 298 -3.33 -5.24 -21.81
C LEU A 298 -4.51 -4.72 -22.64
N LEU A 299 -4.35 -4.61 -23.97
CA LEU A 299 -5.45 -4.27 -24.88
C LEU A 299 -6.56 -5.34 -24.82
N LEU A 300 -6.21 -6.62 -24.87
CA LEU A 300 -7.17 -7.71 -24.77
C LEU A 300 -7.92 -7.66 -23.43
N ALA A 301 -7.21 -7.50 -22.32
CA ALA A 301 -7.81 -7.37 -20.99
C ALA A 301 -8.74 -6.15 -20.89
N TYR A 302 -8.35 -5.02 -21.45
CA TYR A 302 -9.18 -3.81 -21.52
C TYR A 302 -10.46 -4.03 -22.33
N VAL A 303 -10.37 -4.71 -23.48
CA VAL A 303 -11.55 -5.06 -24.30
C VAL A 303 -12.48 -6.02 -23.56
N ILE A 304 -11.94 -7.02 -22.87
CA ILE A 304 -12.72 -7.96 -22.03
C ILE A 304 -13.41 -7.20 -20.90
N ALA A 305 -12.71 -6.31 -20.20
CA ALA A 305 -13.29 -5.53 -19.11
C ALA A 305 -14.40 -4.58 -19.61
N MET A 306 -14.21 -3.94 -20.76
CA MET A 306 -15.23 -3.12 -21.41
C MET A 306 -16.42 -3.95 -21.89
N PHE A 307 -16.19 -5.20 -22.31
CA PHE A 307 -17.25 -6.15 -22.61
C PHE A 307 -18.06 -6.49 -21.36
N VAL A 308 -17.43 -6.81 -20.24
CA VAL A 308 -18.13 -7.07 -18.96
C VAL A 308 -18.98 -5.87 -18.56
N TYR A 309 -18.44 -4.65 -18.70
CA TYR A 309 -19.16 -3.41 -18.43
C TYR A 309 -20.39 -3.21 -19.34
N ARG A 310 -20.21 -3.29 -20.67
CA ARG A 310 -21.28 -2.95 -21.64
C ARG A 310 -22.17 -4.14 -22.02
N ARG A 311 -21.79 -5.37 -21.64
CA ARG A 311 -22.38 -6.65 -22.05
C ARG A 311 -22.50 -6.82 -23.57
N LYS A 312 -21.66 -6.12 -24.34
CA LYS A 312 -21.62 -6.16 -25.81
C LYS A 312 -20.18 -6.04 -26.30
N ILE A 313 -19.74 -6.96 -27.16
CA ILE A 313 -18.40 -6.92 -27.76
C ILE A 313 -18.47 -5.91 -28.90
N ALA A 314 -18.16 -4.65 -28.59
CA ALA A 314 -18.01 -3.62 -29.59
C ALA A 314 -16.75 -2.81 -29.25
N LEU A 315 -15.71 -2.98 -30.07
CA LEU A 315 -14.52 -2.14 -30.03
C LEU A 315 -14.92 -0.75 -30.55
N SER A 316 -15.49 0.08 -29.69
CA SER A 316 -15.85 1.44 -30.09
C SER A 316 -14.57 2.25 -30.34
N ARG A 317 -14.59 3.11 -31.37
CA ARG A 317 -13.48 4.01 -31.71
C ARG A 317 -12.97 4.79 -30.49
N ASN A 318 -13.88 5.20 -29.61
CA ASN A 318 -13.54 5.92 -28.38
C ASN A 318 -12.65 5.10 -27.44
N ASN A 319 -12.90 3.79 -27.29
CA ASN A 319 -12.09 2.93 -26.42
C ASN A 319 -10.66 2.79 -26.96
N VAL A 320 -10.51 2.68 -28.28
CA VAL A 320 -9.19 2.63 -28.94
C VAL A 320 -8.45 3.96 -28.73
N ILE A 321 -9.14 5.09 -28.92
CA ILE A 321 -8.58 6.42 -28.69
C ILE A 321 -8.09 6.55 -27.24
N VAL A 322 -8.91 6.15 -26.26
CA VAL A 322 -8.53 6.19 -24.84
C VAL A 322 -7.29 5.33 -24.58
N PHE A 323 -7.23 4.12 -25.12
CA PHE A 323 -6.07 3.24 -24.98
C PHE A 323 -4.79 3.89 -25.54
N VAL A 324 -4.86 4.40 -26.78
CA VAL A 324 -3.72 5.04 -27.45
C VAL A 324 -3.29 6.32 -26.74
N LEU A 325 -4.23 7.15 -26.27
CA LEU A 325 -3.91 8.34 -25.49
C LEU A 325 -3.25 7.98 -24.16
N THR A 326 -3.76 6.96 -23.46
CA THR A 326 -3.18 6.51 -22.19
C THR A 326 -1.76 5.98 -22.40
N MET A 327 -1.53 5.25 -23.49
CA MET A 327 -0.21 4.81 -23.92
C MET A 327 0.71 6.01 -24.20
N ALA A 328 0.29 6.95 -25.04
CA ALA A 328 1.08 8.14 -25.38
C ALA A 328 1.45 8.96 -24.14
N ILE A 329 0.52 9.14 -23.20
CA ILE A 329 0.76 9.84 -21.94
C ILE A 329 1.75 9.07 -21.06
N GLY A 330 1.53 7.76 -20.87
CA GLY A 330 2.41 6.94 -20.02
C GLY A 330 3.84 6.88 -20.52
N PHE A 331 4.03 6.58 -21.81
CA PHE A 331 5.35 6.56 -22.44
C PHE A 331 5.98 7.96 -22.52
N GLY A 332 5.19 9.00 -22.82
CA GLY A 332 5.67 10.38 -22.80
C GLY A 332 6.18 10.79 -21.42
N PHE A 333 5.44 10.45 -20.36
CA PHE A 333 5.86 10.73 -18.99
C PHE A 333 7.12 9.96 -18.60
N ALA A 334 7.21 8.67 -18.95
CA ALA A 334 8.39 7.87 -18.69
C ALA A 334 9.62 8.40 -19.45
N PHE A 335 9.44 8.82 -20.71
CA PHE A 335 10.47 9.45 -21.53
C PHE A 335 10.99 10.74 -20.91
N MET A 336 10.09 11.63 -20.46
CA MET A 336 10.46 12.84 -19.71
C MET A 336 11.21 12.48 -18.43
N GLY A 337 10.76 11.47 -17.69
CA GLY A 337 11.43 10.95 -16.51
C GLY A 337 12.89 10.59 -16.79
N MET A 338 13.16 9.82 -17.85
CA MET A 338 14.53 9.45 -18.22
C MET A 338 15.38 10.65 -18.65
N HIS A 339 14.83 11.58 -19.45
CA HIS A 339 15.57 12.76 -19.92
C HIS A 339 15.83 13.80 -18.83
N THR A 340 15.05 13.78 -17.76
CA THR A 340 15.20 14.67 -16.60
C THR A 340 15.86 14.00 -15.40
N LYS A 341 16.45 12.81 -15.58
CA LYS A 341 17.09 12.02 -14.52
C LYS A 341 16.15 11.75 -13.33
N GLY A 342 14.98 11.21 -13.65
CA GLY A 342 13.88 10.99 -12.71
C GLY A 342 13.32 12.28 -12.14
N PHE A 343 13.11 13.32 -12.96
CA PHE A 343 12.70 14.66 -12.52
C PHE A 343 13.64 15.26 -11.46
N GLY A 344 14.95 15.01 -11.62
CA GLY A 344 15.99 15.46 -10.69
C GLY A 344 16.13 14.61 -9.43
N LEU A 345 15.24 13.64 -9.18
CA LEU A 345 15.27 12.78 -7.99
C LEU A 345 16.54 11.94 -7.92
N ALA A 346 17.12 11.54 -9.05
CA ALA A 346 18.39 10.83 -9.08
C ALA A 346 19.61 11.67 -8.65
N ASN A 347 19.42 12.93 -8.24
CA ASN A 347 20.48 13.75 -7.63
C ASN A 347 20.16 14.18 -6.20
N GLN A 348 18.96 13.89 -5.68
CA GLN A 348 18.49 14.35 -4.37
C GLN A 348 18.75 13.30 -3.28
N TYR A 349 20.02 12.96 -3.06
CA TYR A 349 20.40 11.99 -2.03
C TYR A 349 20.97 12.66 -0.78
N GLN A 350 20.60 12.12 0.39
CA GLN A 350 21.00 12.65 1.69
C GLN A 350 22.26 11.94 2.24
N LEU A 351 23.37 11.99 1.49
CA LEU A 351 24.58 11.18 1.73
C LEU A 351 25.52 11.68 2.84
N LYS A 352 25.09 12.60 3.69
CA LYS A 352 25.93 13.19 4.76
C LYS A 352 25.19 13.30 6.10
N VAL A 353 24.21 12.44 6.32
CA VAL A 353 23.37 12.43 7.52
C VAL A 353 23.79 11.24 8.39
N GLY A 354 23.97 11.42 9.70
CA GLY A 354 24.29 10.31 10.60
C GLY A 354 25.72 10.33 11.15
N GLU A 355 26.22 9.18 11.58
CA GLU A 355 27.54 9.03 12.21
C GLU A 355 28.61 8.61 11.21
N THR A 356 28.28 7.73 10.26
CA THR A 356 29.24 7.20 9.28
C THR A 356 28.63 7.19 7.88
N LEU A 357 29.43 7.56 6.88
CA LEU A 357 29.13 7.37 5.47
C LEU A 357 29.89 6.13 4.97
N ILE A 358 29.18 5.23 4.31
CA ILE A 358 29.72 3.96 3.86
C ILE A 358 29.58 3.84 2.35
N TYR A 359 30.67 3.52 1.67
CA TYR A 359 30.68 3.07 0.28
C TYR A 359 31.09 1.59 0.24
N GLU A 360 30.28 0.75 -0.39
CA GLU A 360 30.59 -0.67 -0.60
C GLU A 360 30.64 -0.93 -2.10
N ILE A 361 31.77 -1.41 -2.59
CA ILE A 361 31.95 -1.83 -3.97
C ILE A 361 31.95 -3.35 -3.96
N ASN A 362 30.89 -3.92 -4.53
CA ASN A 362 30.75 -5.35 -4.70
C ASN A 362 30.97 -5.69 -6.18
N ASN A 363 32.06 -6.37 -6.49
CA ASN A 363 32.40 -6.72 -7.87
C ASN A 363 31.86 -8.12 -8.18
N ASP A 364 31.10 -8.24 -9.27
CA ASP A 364 30.59 -9.55 -9.73
C ASP A 364 31.69 -10.35 -10.47
N ASP A 365 32.79 -9.70 -10.86
CA ASP A 365 33.97 -10.36 -11.42
C ASP A 365 34.87 -10.86 -10.28
N TYR A 366 34.97 -12.20 -10.12
CA TYR A 366 35.76 -12.91 -9.11
C TYR A 366 37.24 -12.51 -9.01
N ARG A 367 37.74 -11.67 -9.92
CA ARG A 367 39.12 -11.17 -9.96
C ARG A 367 39.34 -9.88 -9.17
N THR A 368 38.28 -9.17 -8.81
CA THR A 368 38.37 -7.87 -8.12
C THR A 368 37.78 -7.96 -6.72
N ARG A 369 38.59 -7.58 -5.71
CA ARG A 369 38.21 -7.60 -4.29
C ARG A 369 37.01 -6.70 -4.00
N ASN A 370 36.18 -7.11 -3.05
CA ASN A 370 35.15 -6.22 -2.50
C ASN A 370 35.83 -5.14 -1.65
N ILE A 371 35.35 -3.91 -1.77
CA ILE A 371 35.95 -2.76 -1.09
C ILE A 371 34.89 -2.12 -0.21
N HIS A 372 35.20 -2.01 1.08
CA HIS A 372 34.35 -1.31 2.04
C HIS A 372 35.08 -0.07 2.53
N ILE A 373 34.47 1.09 2.33
CA ILE A 373 35.00 2.39 2.75
C ILE A 373 34.07 2.95 3.82
N ARG A 374 34.57 3.14 5.04
CA ARG A 374 33.79 3.65 6.19
C ARG A 374 34.36 4.97 6.68
N ILE A 375 33.65 6.06 6.44
CA ILE A 375 34.11 7.42 6.74
C ILE A 375 33.27 8.00 7.87
N PRO A 376 33.85 8.25 9.06
CA PRO A 376 33.16 8.96 10.14
C PRO A 376 32.83 10.39 9.73
N THR A 377 31.59 10.82 9.94
CA THR A 377 31.07 12.14 9.55
C THR A 377 31.84 13.31 10.16
N HIS A 378 32.34 13.15 11.39
CA HIS A 378 33.14 14.15 12.08
C HIS A 378 34.56 14.31 11.50
N GLU A 379 35.04 13.37 10.68
CA GLU A 379 36.37 13.41 10.04
C GLU A 379 36.30 13.69 8.53
N PHE A 380 35.18 14.15 7.99
CA PHE A 380 35.01 14.36 6.54
C PHE A 380 36.08 15.24 5.90
N SER A 381 36.53 16.29 6.60
CA SER A 381 37.59 17.18 6.10
C SER A 381 38.92 16.44 5.85
N LYS A 382 39.21 15.39 6.63
CA LYS A 382 40.44 14.58 6.51
C LYS A 382 40.40 13.63 5.31
N TYR A 383 39.22 13.16 4.92
CA TYR A 383 39.04 12.19 3.84
C TYR A 383 38.34 12.79 2.60
N GLN A 384 38.39 14.12 2.46
CA GLN A 384 37.71 14.84 1.38
C GLN A 384 38.14 14.34 -0.01
N GLU A 385 39.42 13.98 -0.21
CA GLU A 385 39.93 13.40 -1.47
C GLU A 385 39.20 12.09 -1.83
N VAL A 386 38.96 11.21 -0.86
CA VAL A 386 38.25 9.94 -1.06
C VAL A 386 36.76 10.20 -1.33
N ILE A 387 36.13 11.11 -0.57
CA ILE A 387 34.73 11.48 -0.74
C ILE A 387 34.49 12.06 -2.14
N ASP A 388 35.32 13.00 -2.58
CA ASP A 388 35.17 13.63 -3.90
C ASP A 388 35.38 12.64 -5.04
N MET A 389 36.35 11.73 -4.90
CA MET A 389 36.58 10.64 -5.84
C MET A 389 35.38 9.71 -5.95
N MET A 390 34.82 9.26 -4.81
CA MET A 390 33.65 8.37 -4.78
C MET A 390 32.38 9.07 -5.25
N GLU A 391 32.18 10.36 -4.93
CA GLU A 391 31.04 11.14 -5.43
C GLU A 391 31.12 11.41 -6.93
N LYS A 392 32.32 11.63 -7.46
CA LYS A 392 32.55 11.72 -8.90
C LYS A 392 32.20 10.40 -9.57
N TYR A 393 32.70 9.28 -9.04
CA TYR A 393 32.40 7.94 -9.51
C TYR A 393 30.89 7.66 -9.52
N ARG A 394 30.19 7.95 -8.42
CA ARG A 394 28.73 7.81 -8.31
C ARG A 394 27.97 8.66 -9.35
N LYS A 395 28.37 9.91 -9.57
CA LYS A 395 27.75 10.80 -10.58
C LYS A 395 27.97 10.29 -12.00
N GLU A 396 29.13 9.69 -12.29
CA GLU A 396 29.39 9.02 -13.56
C GLU A 396 28.41 7.86 -13.77
N GLU A 397 28.23 6.99 -12.79
CA GLU A 397 27.28 5.86 -12.89
C GLU A 397 25.82 6.33 -13.04
N ILE A 398 25.41 7.40 -12.36
CA ILE A 398 24.09 8.02 -12.58
C ILE A 398 23.97 8.51 -14.02
N ASN A 399 24.95 9.22 -14.54
CA ASN A 399 24.92 9.71 -15.91
C ASN A 399 24.85 8.55 -16.91
N GLN A 400 25.58 7.47 -16.65
CA GLN A 400 25.58 6.28 -17.49
C GLN A 400 24.23 5.56 -17.49
N TYR A 401 23.55 5.47 -16.35
CA TYR A 401 22.19 4.91 -16.27
C TYR A 401 21.21 5.57 -17.25
N TYR A 402 21.35 6.89 -17.45
CA TYR A 402 20.48 7.66 -18.36
C TYR A 402 21.01 7.74 -19.80
N GLN A 403 22.20 7.19 -20.09
CA GLN A 403 22.68 7.04 -21.46
C GLN A 403 21.97 5.84 -22.10
N LEU A 404 21.22 6.07 -23.17
CA LEU A 404 20.31 5.12 -23.86
C LEU A 404 20.98 3.88 -24.50
N ASN A 405 22.22 3.54 -24.16
CA ASN A 405 22.94 2.38 -24.68
C ASN A 405 22.97 1.25 -23.65
N SER A 406 22.06 0.28 -23.80
CA SER A 406 21.80 -0.85 -22.88
C SER A 406 22.89 -1.92 -22.83
N ASP A 407 23.91 -1.84 -23.68
CA ASP A 407 24.83 -2.97 -23.88
C ASP A 407 26.14 -2.87 -23.08
N LYS A 408 26.21 -1.94 -22.12
CA LYS A 408 27.38 -1.81 -21.27
C LYS A 408 27.37 -2.90 -20.20
N LYS A 409 28.43 -3.73 -20.22
CA LYS A 409 28.66 -4.77 -19.22
C LYS A 409 28.61 -4.17 -17.81
N VAL A 410 27.78 -4.74 -16.95
CA VAL A 410 27.77 -4.42 -15.52
C VAL A 410 28.86 -5.27 -14.85
N TYR A 411 29.76 -4.63 -14.12
CA TYR A 411 30.88 -5.26 -13.43
C TYR A 411 30.62 -5.51 -11.94
N GLY A 412 29.52 -4.96 -11.41
CA GLY A 412 29.14 -5.06 -10.01
C GLY A 412 28.22 -3.92 -9.58
N TYR A 413 28.22 -3.64 -8.28
CA TYR A 413 27.39 -2.60 -7.68
C TYR A 413 28.16 -1.73 -6.70
N LEU A 414 27.92 -0.43 -6.79
CA LEU A 414 28.28 0.53 -5.77
C LEU A 414 27.08 0.72 -4.85
N ARG A 415 27.23 0.40 -3.56
CA ARG A 415 26.28 0.77 -2.52
C ARG A 415 26.80 1.96 -1.75
N VAL A 416 25.93 2.91 -1.46
CA VAL A 416 26.22 4.08 -0.64
C VAL A 416 25.14 4.19 0.42
N ARG A 417 25.53 4.26 1.69
CA ARG A 417 24.59 4.37 2.82
C ARG A 417 25.12 5.22 3.95
N ASN A 418 24.22 5.59 4.84
CA ASN A 418 24.53 6.22 6.11
C ASN A 418 24.23 5.26 7.26
N ASP A 419 25.14 5.23 8.24
CA ASP A 419 24.87 4.60 9.53
C ASP A 419 24.56 5.69 10.55
N THR A 420 23.45 5.52 11.25
CA THR A 420 23.03 6.34 12.39
C THR A 420 23.05 5.51 13.67
N LYS A 421 22.92 6.14 14.83
CA LYS A 421 22.83 5.44 16.13
C LYS A 421 21.73 4.37 16.17
N THR A 422 20.64 4.60 15.44
CA THR A 422 19.42 3.80 15.50
C THR A 422 19.19 2.93 14.27
N ASP A 423 19.77 3.30 13.13
CA ASP A 423 19.59 2.61 11.85
C ASP A 423 20.93 2.51 11.11
N LYS A 424 21.40 1.26 10.94
CA LYS A 424 22.64 0.90 10.24
C LYS A 424 22.46 0.82 8.72
N PHE A 425 21.30 1.13 8.17
CA PHE A 425 21.09 1.11 6.71
C PHE A 425 20.32 2.35 6.24
N ALA A 426 20.43 3.44 6.98
CA ALA A 426 19.76 4.69 6.62
C ALA A 426 20.24 5.16 5.24
N ASN A 427 19.30 5.58 4.39
CA ASN A 427 19.59 6.13 3.06
C ASN A 427 20.49 5.23 2.19
N LEU A 428 20.22 3.92 2.16
CA LEU A 428 20.92 2.99 1.27
C LEU A 428 20.54 3.20 -0.20
N TYR A 429 21.54 3.41 -1.06
CA TYR A 429 21.40 3.55 -2.51
C TYR A 429 22.35 2.58 -3.24
N ARG A 430 21.87 1.92 -4.30
CA ARG A 430 22.65 0.96 -5.11
C ARG A 430 22.70 1.40 -6.57
N TYR A 431 23.91 1.49 -7.10
CA TYR A 431 24.19 1.86 -8.48
C TYR A 431 24.85 0.68 -9.18
N ALA A 432 24.38 0.34 -10.39
CA ALA A 432 25.09 -0.59 -11.24
C ALA A 432 26.41 0.06 -11.70
N MET A 433 27.50 -0.70 -11.68
CA MET A 433 28.82 -0.22 -12.09
C MET A 433 29.11 -0.68 -13.52
N HIS A 434 29.39 0.26 -14.43
CA HIS A 434 29.80 -0.09 -15.81
C HIS A 434 31.30 0.08 -16.06
N ARG A 435 32.06 0.42 -15.02
CA ARG A 435 33.52 0.27 -14.98
C ARG A 435 33.96 -0.21 -13.61
N THR A 436 35.18 -0.72 -13.50
CA THR A 436 35.83 -0.92 -12.20
C THR A 436 36.61 0.34 -11.80
N LEU A 437 37.06 0.41 -10.55
CA LEU A 437 38.02 1.43 -10.13
C LEU A 437 39.33 1.25 -10.89
N ASN A 438 39.91 2.36 -11.36
CA ASN A 438 41.21 2.36 -12.02
C ASN A 438 42.36 2.31 -10.98
N GLU A 439 43.58 2.06 -11.46
CA GLU A 439 44.76 1.94 -10.58
C GLU A 439 45.00 3.18 -9.71
N LYS A 440 44.78 4.39 -10.25
CA LYS A 440 44.95 5.64 -9.50
C LYS A 440 43.92 5.78 -8.37
N GLU A 441 42.67 5.41 -8.64
CA GLU A 441 41.59 5.40 -7.64
C GLU A 441 41.92 4.39 -6.52
N ILE A 442 42.45 3.21 -6.88
CA ILE A 442 42.92 2.20 -5.91
C ILE A 442 44.12 2.70 -5.10
N GLU A 443 45.08 3.39 -5.72
CA GLU A 443 46.23 3.98 -5.03
C GLU A 443 45.81 5.05 -4.01
N ILE A 444 44.81 5.89 -4.34
CA ILE A 444 44.23 6.84 -3.40
C ILE A 444 43.64 6.11 -2.19
N LEU A 445 42.86 5.04 -2.40
CA LEU A 445 42.27 4.26 -1.30
C LEU A 445 43.34 3.61 -0.41
N LYS A 446 44.45 3.12 -0.99
CA LYS A 446 45.56 2.52 -0.24
C LYS A 446 46.28 3.49 0.70
N LYS A 447 46.19 4.81 0.47
CA LYS A 447 46.74 5.83 1.39
C LYS A 447 45.98 5.89 2.72
N TYR A 448 44.75 5.36 2.77
CA TYR A 448 43.85 5.50 3.91
C TYR A 448 43.39 4.13 4.46
N PRO A 449 44.31 3.28 4.93
CA PRO A 449 43.96 1.93 5.41
C PRO A 449 43.06 1.93 6.66
N SER A 450 42.98 3.05 7.39
CA SER A 450 42.12 3.18 8.56
C SER A 450 40.62 3.22 8.25
N ILE A 451 40.25 3.52 7.00
CA ILE A 451 38.85 3.63 6.56
C ILE A 451 38.52 2.69 5.40
N VAL A 452 39.48 1.93 4.88
CA VAL A 452 39.31 1.04 3.72
C VAL A 452 39.62 -0.40 4.09
N GLU A 453 38.66 -1.29 3.88
CA GLU A 453 38.81 -2.74 4.01
C GLU A 453 38.71 -3.39 2.62
N PHE A 454 39.72 -4.18 2.25
CA PHE A 454 39.71 -4.99 1.03
C PHE A 454 39.39 -6.44 1.40
N GLU A 455 38.15 -6.86 1.15
CA GLU A 455 37.72 -8.25 1.36
C GLU A 455 38.17 -9.13 0.20
N LYS A 456 38.64 -10.34 0.53
CA LYS A 456 39.16 -11.30 -0.46
C LYS A 456 38.05 -12.00 -1.22
#